data_AF-A0A3Q8X5J8-F1
#
_entry.id   AF-A0A3Q8X5J8-F1
#
_cell.length_a   1.000
_cell.length_b   1.000
_cell.length_c   1.000
_cell.angle_alpha   90.00
_cell.angle_beta   90.00
_cell.angle_gamma   90.00
#
_symmetry.space_group_name_H-M   'P 1'
#
loop_
_entity.id
_entity.type
_entity.pdbx_description
1 polymer ?
#
loop_
_entity_poly.entity_id
_entity_poly.type
_entity_poly.pdbx_seq_one_letter_code
_entity_poly.pdbx_strand_id
1 'polypeptide(L)' 'MGTPDLLIRTSGEKRMSNFLLWQSADTELWFTDEMWPDFNEELLYTAIIDYQSRKKIR' A
#
# COMPACT_ATOMS: atom_id res chain seq x y z
N MET A 1 17.96 -7.67 -3.98
CA MET A 1 17.02 -6.75 -3.29
C MET A 1 15.63 -7.05 -3.81
N GLY A 2 14.65 -7.29 -2.94
CA GLY A 2 13.28 -7.62 -3.34
C GLY A 2 12.45 -6.36 -3.60
N THR A 3 11.58 -6.41 -4.60
CA THR A 3 10.54 -5.40 -4.85
C THR A 3 9.35 -5.66 -3.93
N PRO A 4 8.75 -4.64 -3.29
CA PRO A 4 7.55 -4.85 -2.49
C PRO A 4 6.37 -5.25 -3.38
N ASP A 5 5.55 -6.17 -2.89
CA ASP A 5 4.30 -6.54 -3.56
C ASP A 5 3.19 -5.49 -3.35
N LEU A 6 3.15 -4.91 -2.15
CA LEU A 6 2.14 -3.95 -1.70
C LEU A 6 2.82 -2.79 -0.98
N LEU A 7 2.40 -1.57 -1.29
CA LEU A 7 2.81 -0.35 -0.60
C LEU A 7 1.58 0.37 -0.05
N ILE A 8 1.55 0.53 1.27
CA ILE A 8 0.47 1.20 2.01
C ILE A 8 0.89 2.64 2.28
N ARG A 9 0.01 3.61 1.95
CA ARG A 9 0.22 5.02 2.23
C ARG A 9 -0.97 5.63 2.96
N THR A 10 -0.70 6.19 4.13
CA THR A 10 -1.67 6.82 5.03
C THR A 10 -1.81 8.33 4.74
N SER A 11 -2.71 8.99 5.47
CA SER A 11 -2.92 10.44 5.47
C SER A 11 -3.50 11.02 4.16
N GLY A 12 -4.18 10.21 3.36
CA GLY A 12 -4.95 10.63 2.18
C GLY A 12 -4.11 11.05 0.95
N GLU A 13 -2.78 10.99 1.06
CA GLU A 13 -1.87 11.49 0.03
C GLU A 13 -1.62 10.45 -1.08
N LYS A 14 -2.17 10.70 -2.28
CA LYS A 14 -2.01 9.82 -3.45
C LYS A 14 -0.77 10.16 -4.28
N ARG A 15 0.41 10.00 -3.68
CA ARG A 15 1.71 10.23 -4.34
C ARG A 15 2.76 9.23 -3.86
N MET A 16 3.90 9.14 -4.55
CA MET A 16 5.06 8.33 -4.12
C MET A 16 6.07 9.13 -3.31
N SER A 17 6.15 10.46 -3.52
CA SER A 17 7.12 11.34 -2.84
C SER A 17 8.57 10.83 -2.92
N ASN A 18 8.98 10.32 -4.07
CA ASN A 18 10.31 9.74 -4.33
C ASN A 18 10.69 8.53 -3.46
N PHE A 19 9.72 7.86 -2.84
CA PHE A 19 9.98 6.64 -2.10
C PHE A 19 10.00 5.42 -3.04
N LEU A 20 11.09 4.63 -3.00
CA LEU A 20 11.24 3.34 -3.69
C LEU A 20 10.88 3.32 -5.19
N LEU A 21 11.19 4.38 -5.95
CA LEU A 21 10.77 4.51 -7.36
C LEU A 21 11.12 3.29 -8.24
N TRP A 22 12.33 2.74 -8.10
CA TRP A 22 12.76 1.56 -8.87
C TRP A 22 12.20 0.26 -8.33
N GLN A 23 12.17 0.11 -7.01
CA GLN A 23 11.65 -1.09 -6.40
C GLN A 23 10.12 -1.19 -6.57
N SER A 24 9.44 -0.06 -6.77
CA SER A 24 7.98 0.02 -6.87
C SER A 24 7.43 0.12 -8.28
N ALA A 25 8.21 -0.23 -9.29
CA ALA A 25 7.76 -0.23 -10.69
C ALA A 25 6.50 -1.12 -10.91
N ASP A 26 6.44 -2.26 -10.23
CA ASP A 26 5.33 -3.23 -10.32
C ASP A 26 4.56 -3.42 -9.00
N THR A 27 4.82 -2.57 -8.01
CA THR A 27 4.18 -2.65 -6.68
C THR A 27 2.74 -2.14 -6.74
N GLU A 28 1.83 -2.84 -6.07
CA GLU A 28 0.46 -2.37 -5.90
C GLU A 28 0.37 -1.31 -4.80
N LEU A 29 -0.39 -0.25 -5.05
CA LEU A 29 -0.54 0.87 -4.11
C LEU A 29 -1.89 0.80 -3.41
N TRP A 30 -1.88 0.88 -2.08
CA TRP A 30 -3.07 1.00 -1.26
C TRP A 30 -3.01 2.28 -0.44
N PHE A 31 -4.06 3.09 -0.50
CA PHE A 31 -4.12 4.40 0.14
C PHE A 31 -5.26 4.44 1.15
N THR A 32 -5.04 5.12 2.27
CA THR A 32 -6.08 5.42 3.26
C THR A 32 -5.99 6.86 3.72
N ASP A 33 -7.13 7.45 4.06
CA ASP A 33 -7.24 8.78 4.66
C ASP A 33 -6.86 8.76 6.16
N GLU A 34 -6.77 7.58 6.76
CA GLU A 34 -6.35 7.39 8.16
C GLU A 34 -4.94 7.93 8.40
N MET A 35 -4.74 8.63 9.51
CA MET A 35 -3.45 9.18 9.88
C MET A 35 -2.53 8.09 10.44
N TRP A 36 -1.21 8.24 10.26
CA TRP A 36 -0.25 7.23 10.73
C TRP A 36 -0.39 6.84 12.22
N PRO A 37 -0.62 7.79 13.16
CA PRO A 37 -0.84 7.43 14.57
C PRO A 37 -2.10 6.59 14.82
N ASP A 38 -3.09 6.68 13.93
CA ASP A 38 -4.37 5.97 14.01
C ASP A 38 -4.39 4.68 13.16
N PHE A 39 -3.36 4.46 12.34
CA PHE A 39 -3.21 3.26 11.54
C PHE A 39 -2.90 2.04 12.43
N ASN A 40 -3.78 1.05 12.40
CA ASN A 40 -3.75 -0.11 13.30
C ASN A 40 -3.72 -1.45 12.55
N GLU A 41 -3.73 -2.55 13.31
CA GLU A 41 -3.69 -3.92 12.79
C GLU A 41 -4.89 -4.27 11.89
N GLU A 42 -6.10 -3.78 12.21
CA GLU A 42 -7.30 -4.02 11.40
C GLU A 42 -7.18 -3.38 10.01
N LEU A 43 -6.61 -2.17 9.94
CA LEU A 43 -6.34 -1.47 8.68
C LEU A 43 -5.25 -2.18 7.87
N LEU A 44 -4.22 -2.72 8.53
CA LEU A 44 -3.21 -3.54 7.86
C LEU A 44 -3.83 -4.79 7.23
N TYR A 45 -4.67 -5.52 7.98
CA TYR A 45 -5.36 -6.70 7.45
C TYR A 45 -6.30 -6.34 6.30
N THR A 46 -7.02 -5.23 6.41
CA THR A 46 -7.88 -4.70 5.34
C THR A 46 -7.06 -4.47 4.07
N ALA A 47 -5.93 -3.78 4.16
CA ALA A 47 -5.06 -3.51 3.02
C ALA A 47 -4.52 -4.80 2.35
N ILE A 48 -4.17 -5.82 3.15
CA ILE A 48 -3.71 -7.12 2.65
C ILE A 48 -4.83 -7.90 1.96
N ILE A 49 -6.03 -7.96 2.55
CA ILE A 49 -7.18 -8.65 1.96
C ILE A 49 -7.57 -8.02 0.63
N ASP A 50 -7.58 -6.68 0.58
CA ASP A 50 -7.81 -5.90 -0.62
C ASP A 50 -6.80 -6.22 -1.73
N TYR A 51 -5.49 -6.22 -1.39
CA TYR A 51 -4.42 -6.60 -2.30
C TYR A 51 -4.62 -8.01 -2.86
N GLN A 52 -4.86 -9.00 -1.99
CA GLN A 52 -5.07 -10.39 -2.38
C GLN A 52 -6.31 -10.54 -3.28
N SER A 53 -7.35 -9.75 -3.05
CA SER A 53 -8.58 -9.78 -3.84
C SER A 53 -8.38 -9.21 -5.24
N ARG A 54 -7.62 -8.11 -5.37
CA ARG A 54 -7.28 -7.51 -6.68
C ARG A 54 -6.31 -8.37 -7.48
N LYS A 55 -5.34 -9.02 -6.82
CA LYS A 55 -4.41 -9.96 -7.46
C LYS A 55 -5.10 -11.17 -8.10
N LYS A 56 -6.25 -11.62 -7.58
CA LYS A 56 -7.02 -12.72 -8.20
C LYS A 56 -7.67 -12.35 -9.54
N ILE A 57 -7.85 -11.05 -9.80
CA ILE A 57 -8.52 -10.54 -11.01
C ILE A 57 -7.50 -10.28 -12.13
N ARG A 58 -6.20 -10.26 -11.82
CA ARG A 58 -5.11 -9.89 -12.72
C ARG A 58 -4.25 -11.10 -13.09
#